data_AF-A0A316WIP1-F1
#
_entry.id   AF-A0A316WIP1-F1
#
_cell.length_a   1.000
_cell.length_b   1.000
_cell.length_c   1.000
_cell.angle_alpha   90.00
_cell.angle_beta   90.00
_cell.angle_gamma   90.00
#
_symmetry.space_group_name_H-M   'P 1'
#
loop_
_entity.id
_entity.type
_entity.pdbx_description
1 polymer ?
#
loop_
_entity_poly.entity_id
_entity_poly.type
_entity_poly.pdbx_seq_one_letter_code
_entity_poly.pdbx_strand_id
1 'polypeptide(L)'
;MAANEKTLIVGPQTVDCSAGAGRMKCMQVKENASESWTNFYSNIEGFTYEPGYEYVLKVKTEKIANPPADASSIKYTLIEQVSKTKK
;
A
#
# COMPACT_ATOMS: atom_id res chain seq x y z
N MET A 1 13.94 5.87 -18.67
CA MET A 1 12.50 5.73 -18.32
C MET A 1 12.46 5.46 -16.83
N ALA A 2 12.01 6.42 -16.02
CA ALA A 2 12.12 6.31 -14.56
C ALA A 2 11.06 5.34 -14.02
N ALA A 3 11.50 4.16 -13.60
CA ALA A 3 10.73 3.38 -12.63
C ALA A 3 10.70 4.21 -11.34
N ASN A 4 9.54 4.78 -10.99
CA ASN A 4 9.41 5.50 -9.73
C ASN A 4 9.30 4.47 -8.60
N GLU A 5 10.45 3.96 -8.15
CA GLU A 5 10.53 3.09 -6.98
C GLU A 5 10.35 3.91 -5.71
N LYS A 6 9.61 3.37 -4.74
CA LYS A 6 9.48 3.95 -3.40
C LYS A 6 9.40 2.86 -2.35
N THR A 7 9.74 3.22 -1.13
CA THR A 7 9.54 2.35 0.03
C THR A 7 8.16 2.62 0.62
N LEU A 8 7.39 1.58 0.88
CA LEU A 8 6.13 1.62 1.60
C LEU A 8 6.25 0.73 2.83
N ILE A 9 5.98 1.31 3.98
CA ILE A 9 5.89 0.60 5.26
C ILE A 9 4.41 0.33 5.49
N VAL A 10 4.02 -0.94 5.51
CA VAL A 10 2.66 -1.41 5.75
C VAL A 10 2.49 -1.76 7.22
N GLY A 11 1.48 -1.18 7.86
CA GLY A 11 1.20 -1.40 9.27
C GLY A 11 0.52 -2.74 9.56
N PRO A 12 0.65 -3.26 10.79
CA PRO A 12 0.11 -4.56 11.21
C PRO A 12 -1.41 -4.59 11.36
N GLN A 13 -2.06 -3.42 11.31
CA GLN A 13 -3.49 -3.27 11.48
C GLN A 13 -4.08 -2.50 10.31
N THR A 14 -5.28 -2.92 9.93
CA THR A 14 -6.14 -2.20 9.01
C THR A 14 -7.14 -1.37 9.79
N VAL A 15 -7.39 -0.14 9.36
CA VAL A 15 -8.36 0.77 9.98
C VAL A 15 -9.67 0.76 9.22
N ASP A 16 -10.77 1.06 9.92
CA ASP A 16 -12.07 1.23 9.29
C ASP A 16 -12.01 2.43 8.32
N CYS A 17 -12.30 2.15 7.05
CA CYS A 17 -12.37 3.14 5.99
C CYS A 17 -13.64 2.93 5.16
N SER A 18 -14.11 3.99 4.53
CA SER A 18 -15.29 3.97 3.68
C SER A 18 -14.88 4.18 2.22
N ALA A 19 -15.06 3.17 1.37
CA ALA A 19 -15.08 3.37 -0.08
C ALA A 19 -16.55 3.30 -0.56
N GLY A 20 -17.30 4.38 -0.32
CA GLY A 20 -18.72 4.47 -0.65
C GLY A 20 -19.65 4.12 0.52
N ALA A 21 -20.67 3.29 0.25
CA ALA A 21 -21.77 3.00 1.20
C ALA A 21 -21.49 1.84 2.18
N GLY A 22 -20.32 1.19 2.11
CA GLY A 22 -19.92 0.08 2.97
C GLY A 22 -18.72 0.41 3.86
N ARG A 23 -18.70 -0.12 5.08
CA ARG A 23 -17.50 -0.14 5.94
C ARG A 23 -16.58 -1.24 5.44
N MET A 24 -15.34 -0.90 5.12
CA MET A 24 -14.30 -1.86 4.83
C MET A 24 -13.05 -1.55 5.66
N LYS A 25 -12.08 -2.44 5.64
CA LYS A 25 -10.82 -2.26 6.35
C LYS A 25 -9.74 -1.87 5.35
N CYS A 26 -9.15 -0.69 5.50
CA CYS A 26 -8.03 -0.23 4.70
C CYS A 26 -6.72 -0.50 5.42
N MET A 27 -5.72 -0.91 4.67
CA MET A 27 -4.36 -1.01 5.19
C MET A 27 -3.83 0.39 5.48
N GLN A 28 -3.00 0.51 6.52
CA GLN A 28 -2.26 1.72 6.77
C GLN A 28 -0.87 1.60 6.19
N VAL A 29 -0.44 2.60 5.43
CA VAL A 29 0.93 2.68 4.89
C VAL A 29 1.58 4.01 5.21
N LYS A 30 2.90 4.04 5.23
CA LYS A 30 3.69 5.27 5.32
C LYS A 30 4.91 5.15 4.41
N GLU A 31 5.34 6.22 3.77
CA GLU A 31 6.51 6.20 2.90
C GLU A 31 7.80 6.23 3.73
N ASN A 32 7.78 6.92 4.88
CA ASN A 32 8.88 6.98 5.82
C ASN A 32 8.44 6.65 7.26
N ALA A 33 9.35 6.15 8.07
CA ALA A 33 9.06 5.81 9.46
C ALA A 33 8.61 7.02 10.30
N SER A 34 9.09 8.21 9.93
CA SER A 34 8.79 9.51 10.55
C SER A 34 7.47 10.13 10.06
N GLU A 35 6.86 9.58 9.03
CA GLU A 35 5.59 10.08 8.51
C GLU A 35 4.38 9.44 9.20
N SER A 36 3.25 10.13 9.07
CA SER A 36 1.96 9.66 9.56
C SER A 36 1.49 8.43 8.79
N TRP A 37 0.75 7.55 9.46
CA TRP A 37 0.02 6.48 8.78
C TRP A 37 -1.05 7.07 7.86
N THR A 38 -1.02 6.67 6.60
CA THR A 38 -2.00 7.04 5.59
C THR A 38 -2.85 5.84 5.21
N ASN A 39 -4.11 6.08 4.89
CA ASN A 39 -5.01 5.03 4.45
C ASN A 39 -4.65 4.63 3.02
N PHE A 40 -4.33 3.35 2.84
CA PHE A 40 -4.02 2.78 1.55
C PHE A 40 -5.27 2.11 0.98
N TYR A 41 -5.84 2.79 -0.01
CA TYR A 41 -7.01 2.33 -0.76
C TYR A 41 -6.65 1.53 -2.02
N SER A 42 -5.35 1.49 -2.36
CA SER A 42 -4.83 0.70 -3.47
C SER A 42 -4.40 -0.69 -2.99
N ASN A 43 -4.10 -1.56 -3.95
CA ASN A 43 -3.43 -2.83 -3.68
C ASN A 43 -2.02 -2.80 -4.28
N ILE A 44 -1.13 -3.59 -3.70
CA ILE A 44 0.23 -3.77 -4.21
C ILE A 44 0.24 -5.11 -4.94
N GLU A 45 0.46 -5.08 -6.26
CA GLU A 45 0.51 -6.28 -7.08
C GLU A 45 1.69 -7.17 -6.66
N GLY A 46 1.41 -8.44 -6.37
CA GLY A 46 2.40 -9.40 -5.88
C GLY A 46 2.64 -9.36 -4.36
N PHE A 47 1.97 -8.48 -3.62
CA PHE A 47 2.02 -8.46 -2.15
C PHE A 47 0.71 -8.99 -1.56
N THR A 48 0.84 -9.85 -0.54
CA THR A 48 -0.31 -10.33 0.24
C THR A 48 -0.19 -9.79 1.65
N TYR A 49 -1.18 -9.02 2.08
CA TYR A 49 -1.23 -8.50 3.43
C TYR A 49 -1.65 -9.59 4.42
N GLU A 50 -0.89 -9.73 5.51
CA GLU A 50 -1.32 -10.54 6.66
C GLU A 50 -1.42 -9.65 7.91
N PRO A 51 -2.56 -9.66 8.62
CA PRO A 51 -2.72 -8.89 9.84
C PRO A 51 -1.78 -9.38 10.95
N GLY A 52 -1.35 -8.46 11.81
CA GLY A 52 -0.38 -8.76 12.89
C GLY A 52 1.09 -8.70 12.46
N TYR A 53 1.38 -8.26 11.23
CA TYR A 53 2.74 -8.09 10.73
C TYR A 53 2.93 -6.69 10.12
N GLU A 54 4.02 -6.04 10.49
CA GLU A 54 4.51 -4.83 9.85
C GLU A 54 5.50 -5.22 8.73
N TYR A 55 5.30 -4.64 7.54
CA TYR A 55 6.12 -4.93 6.38
C TYR A 55 6.81 -3.67 5.90
N VAL A 56 8.07 -3.79 5.48
CA VAL A 56 8.76 -2.74 4.73
C VAL A 56 8.95 -3.28 3.33
N LEU A 57 8.28 -2.66 2.36
CA LEU A 57 8.23 -3.11 0.98
C LEU A 57 8.83 -2.05 0.08
N LYS A 58 9.65 -2.47 -0.88
CA LYS A 58 10.03 -1.63 -2.00
C LYS A 58 9.04 -1.89 -3.13
N VAL A 59 8.34 -0.84 -3.55
CA VAL A 59 7.33 -0.92 -4.60
C VAL A 59 7.69 -0.03 -5.77
N LYS A 60 7.26 -0.43 -6.96
CA LYS A 60 7.32 0.38 -8.17
C LYS A 60 5.99 1.09 -8.33
N THR A 61 6.03 2.39 -8.58
CA THR A 61 4.86 3.18 -8.94
C THR A 61 4.87 3.51 -10.42
N GLU A 62 3.78 3.19 -11.10
CA GLU A 62 3.61 3.43 -12.53
C GLU A 62 2.30 4.18 -12.78
N LYS A 63 2.35 5.28 -13.54
CA LYS A 63 1.16 6.05 -13.85
C LYS A 63 0.32 5.30 -14.90
N ILE A 64 -0.91 4.95 -14.55
CA ILE A 64 -1.87 4.34 -15.46
C ILE A 64 -2.58 5.47 -16.20
N ALA A 65 -2.50 5.49 -17.53
CA ALA A 65 -3.13 6.53 -18.34
C ALA A 65 -4.67 6.47 -18.31
N ASN A 66 -5.24 5.27 -18.18
CA ASN A 66 -6.67 5.02 -18.09
C ASN A 66 -6.97 4.10 -16.89
N PRO A 67 -6.96 4.62 -15.65
CA PRO A 67 -7.32 3.81 -14.49
C PRO A 67 -8.81 3.47 -14.52
N PRO A 68 -9.22 2.29 -14.00
CA PRO A 68 -10.62 2.01 -13.69
C PRO A 68 -11.19 3.07 -12.74
N ALA A 69 -12.50 3.31 -12.80
CA ALA A 69 -13.17 4.31 -11.96
C ALA A 69 -12.94 4.10 -10.45
N ASP A 70 -12.73 2.85 -10.04
CA ASP A 70 -12.55 2.44 -8.64
C ASP A 70 -11.08 2.26 -8.22
N ALA A 71 -10.11 2.55 -9.10
CA ALA A 71 -8.70 2.34 -8.84
C ALA A 71 -7.89 3.64 -8.95
N SER A 72 -6.78 3.69 -8.22
CA SER A 72 -5.85 4.82 -8.33
C SER A 72 -5.24 4.89 -9.73
N SER A 73 -4.94 6.10 -10.18
CA SER A 73 -4.15 6.38 -11.40
C SER A 73 -2.68 5.93 -11.29
N ILE A 74 -2.32 5.26 -10.20
CA ILE A 74 -0.98 4.76 -9.91
C ILE A 74 -1.09 3.26 -9.62
N LYS A 75 -0.36 2.47 -10.39
CA LYS A 75 -0.14 1.05 -10.14
C LYS A 75 1.01 0.89 -9.16
N TYR A 76 0.82 0.11 -8.10
CA TYR A 76 1.87 -0.27 -7.17
C TYR A 76 2.23 -1.73 -7.40
N THR A 77 3.48 -2.02 -7.71
CA THR A 77 3.97 -3.39 -7.91
C THR A 77 5.04 -3.70 -6.88
N LEU A 78 4.92 -4.81 -6.17
CA LEU A 78 5.95 -5.26 -5.24
C LEU A 78 7.24 -5.56 -6.02
N ILE A 79 8.32 -4.89 -5.66
CA ILE A 79 9.67 -5.20 -6.16
C ILE A 79 10.34 -6.15 -5.19
N GLU A 80 10.36 -5.77 -3.90
CA GLU A 80 11.08 -6.49 -2.88
C GLU A 80 10.44 -6.29 -1.50
N GLN A 81 10.41 -7.35 -0.69
CA GLN A 81 10.07 -7.24 0.73
C GLN A 81 11.35 -7.07 1.54
N VAL A 82 11.61 -5.84 1.99
CA VAL A 82 12.80 -5.47 2.77
C VAL A 82 12.74 -6.06 4.19
N SER A 83 11.55 -6.10 4.81
CA SER A 83 11.36 -6.73 6.11
C SER A 83 9.91 -7.13 6.36
N LYS A 84 9.74 -8.14 7.21
CA LYS A 84 8.46 -8.58 7.79
C LYS A 84 8.67 -8.85 9.27
N THR A 85 8.01 -8.06 10.11
CA THR A 85 8.13 -8.13 11.57
C THR A 85 6.77 -8.35 12.19
N LYS A 86 6.62 -9.37 13.03
CA LYS A 86 5.38 -9.61 13.78
C LYS A 86 5.20 -8.55 14.85
N LYS A 87 3.99 -8.00 14.98
CA LYS A 87 3.62 -7.01 15.98
C LYS A 87 2.57 -7.56 16.94
#